data_AF-A0AAV7SYR8-F1
#
_entry.id   AF-A0AAV7SYR8-F1
#
_cell.length_a   1.000
_cell.length_b   1.000
_cell.length_c   1.000
_cell.angle_alpha   90.00
_cell.angle_beta   90.00
_cell.angle_gamma   90.00
#
_symmetry.space_group_name_H-M   'P 1'
#
loop_
_entity.id
_entity.type
_entity.pdbx_description
1 polymer ?
#
loop_
_entity_poly.entity_id
_entity_poly.type
_entity_poly.pdbx_seq_one_letter_code
_entity_poly.pdbx_strand_id
1 'polypeptide(L)'
;MNPLEAVKKELSEHFHDESRRIIFRSKVENLEKGEKCNSFFFKNIHSAHTPLVQLRNREGILCDTKEDIRKAVTDVYGDLYSEKRSDGDQAEKFLSGIPRKVSTPAREVLNAPLTLGELHLAVKSFKSGKTPGSDGLPIEFYTSLWDLLGPDLLELYEEMEQERVMPHTLREGMIALLYKHKGEKCDLKNWRPISLLNVDYKILAKTMVNRLKGVMGEMVHPDQTCGVPGRRIADSLALIRDTIQYITDRNIRAALVCLDQEKAFDCVSHEFIERVLQGFGLGERFCNYVKIMYTHIFSSVMVNGWKTDPFPIRTGKDPRYLVCGPGAAAKSWNERLAKVKQKLGFWSLRHLSIEGKALVLRNDSLPVLQYVTQAWPLLANVARAVNSMVFHFVWHSKMDRVKKTVMHKEQRKGGKAVPDIPTILRAFFVCGSVGITLLNENKDHSAYRVFRFFLLPV
;
A
#
# COMPACT_ATOMS: atom_id res chain seq x y z
N MET A 1 40.33 3.30 -28.15
CA MET A 1 39.85 4.19 -27.07
C MET A 1 40.92 5.25 -26.87
N ASN A 2 40.60 6.54 -26.93
CA ASN A 2 41.60 7.61 -26.87
C ASN A 2 42.22 7.65 -25.45
N PRO A 3 43.56 7.53 -25.29
CA PRO A 3 44.21 7.55 -23.98
C PRO A 3 43.87 8.80 -23.16
N LEU A 4 43.65 9.94 -23.83
CA LEU A 4 43.25 11.18 -23.19
C LEU A 4 41.84 11.12 -22.57
N GLU A 5 40.91 10.39 -23.20
CA GLU A 5 39.55 10.24 -22.68
C GLU A 5 39.51 9.30 -21.48
N ALA A 6 40.34 8.25 -21.48
CA ALA A 6 40.48 7.34 -20.34
C ALA A 6 41.01 8.09 -19.10
N VAL A 7 42.07 8.89 -19.25
CA VAL A 7 42.64 9.68 -18.15
C VAL A 7 41.68 10.75 -17.65
N LYS A 8 40.92 11.41 -18.54
CA LYS A 8 39.88 12.38 -18.13
C LYS A 8 38.77 11.73 -17.33
N LYS A 9 38.37 10.51 -17.70
CA LYS A 9 37.35 9.74 -16.97
C LYS A 9 37.86 9.35 -15.59
N GLU A 10 39.09 8.84 -15.50
CA GLU A 10 39.73 8.44 -14.24
C GLU A 10 39.91 9.64 -13.29
N LEU A 11 40.31 10.80 -13.82
CA LEU A 11 40.40 12.04 -13.05
C LEU A 11 39.03 12.52 -12.55
N SER A 12 37.98 12.41 -13.38
CA SER A 12 36.60 12.73 -12.98
C SER A 12 36.09 11.80 -11.89
N GLU A 13 36.41 10.52 -11.95
CA GLU A 13 36.06 9.53 -10.91
C GLU A 13 36.78 9.85 -9.60
N HIS A 14 38.07 10.22 -9.66
CA HIS A 14 38.83 10.64 -8.49
C HIS A 14 38.24 11.88 -7.80
N PHE A 15 37.94 12.94 -8.56
CA PHE A 15 37.30 14.13 -8.01
C PHE A 15 35.91 13.86 -7.43
N HIS A 16 35.16 12.96 -8.05
CA HIS A 16 33.83 12.55 -7.55
C HIS A 16 33.94 11.82 -6.22
N ASP A 17 34.91 10.92 -6.07
CA ASP A 17 35.16 10.20 -4.82
C ASP A 17 35.71 11.11 -3.72
N GLU A 18 36.59 12.06 -4.06
CA GLU A 18 37.07 13.07 -3.11
C GLU A 18 35.93 13.98 -2.64
N SER A 19 35.06 14.41 -3.56
CA SER A 19 33.84 15.17 -3.24
C SER A 19 32.93 14.39 -2.29
N ARG A 20 32.70 13.09 -2.54
CA ARG A 20 31.93 12.22 -1.64
C ARG A 20 32.56 12.13 -0.25
N ARG A 21 33.88 11.99 -0.15
CA ARG A 21 34.61 11.93 1.14
C ARG A 21 34.45 13.23 1.93
N ILE A 22 34.54 14.39 1.26
CA ILE A 22 34.35 15.70 1.88
C ILE A 22 32.90 15.89 2.34
N ILE A 23 31.91 15.53 1.51
CA ILE A 23 30.48 15.57 1.88
C ILE A 23 30.18 14.69 3.10
N PHE A 24 30.78 13.49 3.16
CA PHE A 24 30.63 12.58 4.29
C PHE A 24 31.25 13.17 5.58
N ARG A 25 32.50 13.66 5.51
CA ARG A 25 33.24 14.23 6.66
C ARG A 25 32.60 15.51 7.20
N SER A 26 32.09 16.36 6.31
CA SER A 26 31.44 17.63 6.66
C SER A 26 30.03 17.46 7.24
N LYS A 27 29.49 16.22 7.28
CA LYS A 27 28.09 15.94 7.64
C LYS A 27 27.08 16.76 6.82
N VAL A 28 27.48 17.30 5.67
CA VAL A 28 26.60 18.07 4.77
C VAL A 28 25.41 17.22 4.35
N GLU A 29 25.62 15.91 4.19
CA GLU A 29 24.53 14.98 3.92
C GLU A 29 23.44 14.97 5.01
N ASN A 30 23.80 15.13 6.30
CA ASN A 30 22.83 15.26 7.39
C ASN A 30 22.07 16.59 7.32
N LEU A 31 22.70 17.67 6.89
CA LEU A 31 22.04 18.97 6.70
C LEU A 31 21.12 18.95 5.46
N GLU A 32 21.64 18.51 4.32
CA GLU A 32 20.92 18.49 3.04
C GLU A 32 19.79 17.47 3.00
N LYS A 33 20.01 16.27 3.56
CA LYS A 33 19.01 15.19 3.55
C LYS A 33 18.18 15.18 4.83
N GLY A 34 18.67 15.72 5.95
CA GLY A 34 17.95 15.78 7.23
C GLY A 34 16.88 16.87 7.30
N GLU A 35 16.86 17.84 6.39
CA GLU A 35 15.73 18.78 6.25
C GLU A 35 14.74 18.39 5.13
N LYS A 36 14.99 17.27 4.44
CA LYS A 36 14.15 16.80 3.33
C LYS A 36 13.29 15.61 3.74
N CYS A 37 12.05 15.59 3.28
CA CYS A 37 11.13 14.46 3.44
C CYS A 37 11.56 13.29 2.53
N ASN A 38 12.59 12.54 2.94
CA ASN A 38 13.18 11.43 2.21
C ASN A 38 13.45 10.22 3.13
N SER A 39 13.84 9.07 2.56
CA SER A 39 14.11 7.87 3.36
C SER A 39 15.22 8.04 4.39
N PHE A 40 16.23 8.87 4.10
CA PHE A 40 17.34 9.12 5.02
C PHE A 40 16.85 9.78 6.31
N PHE A 41 16.03 10.82 6.17
CA PHE A 41 15.40 11.51 7.29
C PHE A 41 14.54 10.58 8.16
N PHE A 42 13.65 9.79 7.53
CA PHE A 42 12.76 8.89 8.27
C PHE A 42 13.50 7.72 8.92
N LYS A 43 14.60 7.24 8.32
CA LYS A 43 15.45 6.20 8.93
C LYS A 43 16.04 6.66 10.27
N ASN A 44 16.40 7.94 10.40
CA ASN A 44 16.97 8.51 11.64
C ASN A 44 15.91 8.81 12.71
N ILE A 45 14.62 8.84 12.35
CA ILE A 45 13.52 9.18 13.27
C ILE A 45 12.76 7.95 13.75
N HIS A 46 12.60 6.97 12.87
CA HIS A 46 11.86 5.73 13.16
C HIS A 46 12.78 4.58 13.56
N SER A 47 14.06 4.84 13.86
CA SER A 47 15.04 3.80 14.22
C SER A 47 14.72 3.07 15.52
N ALA A 48 13.79 3.58 16.34
CA ALA A 48 13.37 2.92 17.57
C ALA A 48 12.44 1.74 17.24
N HIS A 49 13.01 0.56 17.03
CA HIS A 49 12.28 -0.71 17.07
C HIS A 49 11.55 -0.78 18.41
N THR A 50 10.22 -0.97 18.39
CA THR A 50 9.47 -1.21 19.64
C THR A 50 9.57 -2.70 19.96
N PRO A 51 10.33 -3.12 20.99
CA PRO A 51 10.46 -4.53 21.30
C PRO A 51 9.14 -5.09 21.86
N LEU A 52 8.87 -6.36 21.55
CA LEU A 52 7.83 -7.14 22.21
C LEU A 52 8.43 -7.71 23.49
N VAL A 53 8.29 -7.00 24.60
CA VAL A 53 8.91 -7.36 25.89
C VAL A 53 8.06 -8.34 26.68
N GLN A 54 6.74 -8.22 26.59
CA GLN A 54 5.79 -9.08 27.27
C GLN A 54 4.63 -9.40 26.34
N LEU A 55 4.05 -10.58 26.50
CA LEU A 55 2.94 -11.06 25.68
C LEU A 55 1.98 -11.87 26.54
N ARG A 56 0.67 -11.61 26.45
CA ARG A 56 -0.34 -12.50 27.04
C ARG A 56 -0.51 -13.72 26.14
N ASN A 57 -0.32 -14.90 26.71
CA ASN A 57 -0.60 -16.16 26.04
C ASN A 57 -2.12 -16.42 25.95
N ARG A 58 -2.50 -17.58 25.42
CA ARG A 58 -3.91 -17.97 25.24
C ARG A 58 -4.70 -18.06 26.55
N GLU A 59 -4.04 -18.39 27.64
CA GLU A 59 -4.61 -18.53 28.98
C GLU A 59 -4.70 -17.17 29.70
N GLY A 60 -4.27 -16.09 29.06
CA GLY A 60 -4.22 -14.74 29.64
C GLY A 60 -3.02 -14.50 30.54
N ILE A 61 -2.11 -15.48 30.66
CA ILE A 61 -0.88 -15.38 31.45
C ILE A 61 0.14 -14.54 30.69
N LEU A 62 0.81 -13.65 31.42
CA LEU A 62 1.84 -12.79 30.86
C LEU A 62 3.17 -13.55 30.77
N CYS A 63 3.64 -13.73 29.55
CA CYS A 63 4.96 -14.25 29.23
C CYS A 63 5.95 -13.10 29.05
N ASP A 64 7.12 -13.19 29.67
CA ASP A 64 8.20 -12.20 29.60
C ASP A 64 9.57 -12.81 29.23
N THR A 65 9.70 -14.13 29.27
CA THR A 65 10.90 -14.83 28.80
C THR A 65 10.92 -14.94 27.28
N LYS A 66 12.13 -15.01 26.71
CA LYS A 66 12.33 -15.14 25.26
C LYS A 66 11.65 -16.41 24.71
N GLU A 67 11.81 -17.52 25.41
CA GLU A 67 11.29 -18.84 25.03
C GLU A 67 9.76 -18.86 25.08
N ASP A 68 9.17 -18.32 26.15
CA ASP A 68 7.71 -18.29 26.31
C ASP A 68 7.04 -17.36 25.31
N ILE A 69 7.64 -16.19 25.03
CA ILE A 69 7.13 -15.28 24.00
C ILE A 69 7.21 -15.94 22.62
N ARG A 70 8.32 -16.60 22.27
CA ARG A 70 8.46 -17.31 20.99
C ARG A 70 7.39 -18.38 20.85
N LYS A 71 7.18 -19.20 21.88
CA LYS A 71 6.16 -20.24 21.90
C LYS A 71 4.75 -19.66 21.76
N ALA A 72 4.41 -18.67 22.57
CA ALA A 72 3.09 -18.02 22.52
C ALA A 72 2.81 -17.37 21.15
N VAL A 73 3.82 -16.78 20.49
CA VAL A 73 3.69 -16.25 19.13
C VAL A 73 3.47 -17.36 18.11
N THR A 74 4.28 -18.44 18.14
CA THR A 74 4.11 -19.61 17.26
C THR A 74 2.73 -20.20 17.42
N ASP A 75 2.26 -20.38 18.65
CA ASP A 75 0.95 -20.92 18.95
C ASP A 75 -0.15 -20.03 18.35
N VAL A 76 -0.13 -18.72 18.58
CA VAL A 76 -1.20 -17.83 18.09
C VAL A 76 -1.26 -17.81 16.55
N TYR A 77 -0.11 -17.74 15.87
CA TYR A 77 -0.09 -17.73 14.40
C TYR A 77 -0.31 -19.11 13.78
N GLY A 78 0.16 -20.18 14.41
CA GLY A 78 -0.11 -21.55 13.99
C GLY A 78 -1.61 -21.86 14.00
N ASP A 79 -2.33 -21.40 15.02
CA ASP A 79 -3.80 -21.50 15.06
C ASP A 79 -4.47 -20.59 14.04
N LEU A 80 -3.99 -19.35 13.88
CA LEU A 80 -4.58 -18.40 12.95
C LEU A 80 -4.60 -18.95 11.51
N TYR A 81 -3.51 -19.60 11.12
CA TYR A 81 -3.32 -20.18 9.78
C TYR A 81 -3.57 -21.69 9.72
N SER A 82 -4.14 -22.26 10.79
CA SER A 82 -4.60 -23.64 10.80
C SER A 82 -5.70 -23.88 9.75
N GLU A 83 -5.98 -25.14 9.46
CA GLU A 83 -6.99 -25.50 8.47
C GLU A 83 -8.40 -25.11 8.96
N LYS A 84 -9.10 -24.28 8.18
CA LYS A 84 -10.49 -23.88 8.45
C LYS A 84 -11.37 -24.60 7.45
N ARG A 85 -12.28 -25.43 7.95
CA ARG A 85 -13.24 -26.15 7.10
C ARG A 85 -14.17 -25.16 6.40
N SER A 86 -14.30 -25.31 5.09
CA SER A 86 -15.39 -24.72 4.32
C SER A 86 -16.58 -25.68 4.27
N ASP A 87 -17.79 -25.16 4.43
CA ASP A 87 -19.01 -25.90 4.14
C ASP A 87 -19.10 -26.13 2.62
N GLY A 88 -19.00 -27.39 2.20
CA GLY A 88 -18.96 -27.79 0.79
C GLY A 88 -20.23 -27.41 0.04
N ASP A 89 -21.41 -27.56 0.67
CA ASP A 89 -22.70 -27.28 0.05
C ASP A 89 -22.87 -25.77 -0.18
N GLN A 90 -22.43 -24.95 0.78
CA GLN A 90 -22.47 -23.50 0.64
C GLN A 90 -21.45 -23.00 -0.39
N ALA A 91 -20.26 -23.62 -0.44
CA ALA A 91 -19.27 -23.32 -1.45
C ALA A 91 -19.82 -23.61 -2.86
N GLU A 92 -20.48 -24.75 -3.06
CA GLU A 92 -21.07 -25.09 -4.37
C GLU A 92 -22.22 -24.17 -4.77
N LYS A 93 -23.10 -23.83 -3.82
CA LYS A 93 -24.15 -22.82 -4.06
C LYS A 93 -23.55 -21.50 -4.48
N PHE A 94 -22.47 -21.04 -3.84
CA PHE A 94 -21.78 -19.81 -4.22
C PHE A 94 -21.14 -19.93 -5.61
N LEU A 95 -20.43 -21.02 -5.89
CA LEU A 95 -19.73 -21.26 -7.15
C LEU A 95 -20.69 -21.35 -8.34
N SER A 96 -21.89 -21.92 -8.14
CA SER A 96 -22.91 -21.95 -9.19
C SER A 96 -23.43 -20.56 -9.57
N GLY A 97 -23.30 -19.58 -8.66
CA GLY A 97 -23.63 -18.18 -8.89
C GLY A 97 -22.53 -17.35 -9.56
N ILE A 98 -21.38 -17.93 -9.93
CA ILE A 98 -20.31 -17.18 -10.61
C ILE A 98 -20.81 -16.75 -12.00
N PRO A 99 -21.01 -15.43 -12.22
CA PRO A 99 -21.84 -14.95 -13.32
C PRO A 99 -21.14 -14.93 -14.67
N ARG A 100 -19.80 -14.99 -14.70
CA ARG A 100 -18.99 -14.77 -15.91
C ARG A 100 -17.75 -15.65 -15.92
N LYS A 101 -17.61 -16.45 -16.97
CA LYS A 101 -16.34 -17.11 -17.32
C LYS A 101 -15.51 -16.14 -18.16
N VAL A 102 -14.19 -16.21 -18.02
CA VAL A 102 -13.29 -15.45 -18.89
C VAL A 102 -13.43 -15.88 -20.34
N SER A 103 -13.22 -14.95 -21.26
CA SER A 103 -13.24 -15.21 -22.69
C SER A 103 -12.17 -16.21 -23.12
N THR A 104 -12.39 -16.91 -24.24
CA THR A 104 -11.39 -17.85 -24.80
C THR A 104 -10.02 -17.18 -25.04
N PRO A 105 -9.93 -15.98 -25.63
CA PRO A 105 -8.65 -15.30 -25.80
C PRO A 105 -7.96 -14.95 -24.47
N ALA A 106 -8.72 -14.48 -23.48
CA ALA A 106 -8.19 -14.19 -22.15
C ALA A 106 -7.59 -15.45 -21.49
N ARG A 107 -8.29 -16.58 -21.61
CA ARG A 107 -7.83 -17.88 -21.10
C ARG A 107 -6.55 -18.36 -21.78
N GLU A 108 -6.41 -18.15 -23.09
CA GLU A 108 -5.20 -18.51 -23.83
C GLU A 108 -3.98 -17.72 -23.36
N VAL A 109 -4.15 -16.43 -23.08
CA VAL A 109 -3.07 -15.58 -22.51
C VAL A 109 -2.65 -16.09 -21.13
N LEU A 110 -3.61 -16.49 -20.28
CA LEU A 110 -3.29 -17.02 -18.95
C LEU A 110 -2.58 -18.38 -19.01
N ASN A 111 -2.92 -19.21 -19.99
CA ASN A 111 -2.37 -20.55 -20.21
C ASN A 111 -1.06 -20.59 -21.02
N ALA A 112 -0.61 -19.47 -21.57
CA ALA A 112 0.64 -19.42 -22.33
C ALA A 112 1.86 -19.76 -21.43
N PRO A 113 2.96 -20.31 -21.97
CA PRO A 113 4.22 -20.44 -21.24
C PRO A 113 4.71 -19.12 -20.67
N LEU A 114 5.41 -19.17 -19.54
CA LEU A 114 6.11 -18.00 -18.99
C LEU A 114 7.20 -17.57 -19.98
N THR A 115 7.46 -16.26 -20.05
CA THR A 115 8.52 -15.73 -20.92
C THR A 115 9.52 -14.91 -20.13
N LEU A 116 10.78 -14.92 -20.55
CA LEU A 116 11.84 -14.11 -19.93
C LEU A 116 11.48 -12.61 -19.90
N GLY A 117 10.78 -12.12 -20.92
CA GLY A 117 10.29 -10.75 -20.99
C GLY A 117 9.30 -10.40 -19.88
N GLU A 118 8.37 -11.30 -19.56
CA GLU A 118 7.41 -11.08 -18.47
C GLU A 118 8.10 -11.02 -17.10
N LEU A 119 9.05 -11.92 -16.85
CA LEU A 119 9.82 -11.93 -15.61
C LEU A 119 10.66 -10.64 -15.49
N HIS A 120 11.29 -10.20 -16.59
CA HIS A 120 12.07 -8.97 -16.59
C HIS A 120 11.20 -7.72 -16.33
N LEU A 121 9.98 -7.69 -16.88
CA LEU A 121 8.99 -6.66 -16.57
C LEU A 121 8.57 -6.69 -15.09
N ALA A 122 8.44 -7.87 -14.49
CA ALA A 122 8.18 -8.01 -13.06
C ALA A 122 9.33 -7.40 -12.23
N VAL A 123 10.58 -7.74 -12.54
CA VAL A 123 11.78 -7.20 -11.88
C VAL A 123 11.83 -5.67 -11.94
N LYS A 124 11.66 -5.10 -13.14
CA LYS A 124 11.66 -3.64 -13.35
C LYS A 124 10.53 -2.90 -12.62
N SER A 125 9.46 -3.59 -12.26
CA SER A 125 8.31 -2.98 -11.57
C SER A 125 8.51 -2.83 -10.05
N PHE A 126 9.50 -3.52 -9.48
CA PHE A 126 9.76 -3.46 -8.05
C PHE A 126 10.48 -2.17 -7.66
N LYS A 127 10.24 -1.73 -6.42
CA LYS A 127 10.91 -0.55 -5.86
C LYS A 127 12.19 -0.99 -5.13
N SER A 128 13.27 -0.25 -5.34
CA SER A 128 14.52 -0.38 -4.60
C SER A 128 14.38 -0.05 -3.10
N GLY A 129 15.31 -0.55 -2.29
CA GLY A 129 15.40 -0.30 -0.86
C GLY A 129 14.33 -1.00 -0.02
N LYS A 130 13.84 -2.16 -0.49
CA LYS A 130 12.89 -3.01 0.24
C LYS A 130 13.62 -4.15 0.94
N THR A 131 13.09 -4.56 2.08
CA THR A 131 13.65 -5.68 2.85
C THR A 131 13.47 -6.99 2.07
N PRO A 132 14.53 -7.80 1.90
CA PRO A 132 14.45 -9.13 1.29
C PRO A 132 13.74 -10.14 2.21
N GLY A 133 13.62 -11.39 1.75
CA GLY A 133 13.11 -12.49 2.55
C GLY A 133 14.18 -13.10 3.45
N SER A 134 14.06 -14.39 3.76
CA SER A 134 15.01 -15.12 4.60
C SER A 134 16.37 -15.32 3.95
N ASP A 135 16.44 -15.28 2.61
CA ASP A 135 17.67 -15.40 1.82
C ASP A 135 18.59 -14.18 1.88
N GLY A 136 18.07 -13.01 2.29
CA GLY A 136 18.82 -11.76 2.32
C GLY A 136 19.07 -11.14 0.94
N LEU A 137 18.51 -11.67 -0.16
CA LEU A 137 18.78 -11.20 -1.53
C LEU A 137 17.78 -10.11 -1.94
N PRO A 138 18.22 -8.84 -2.06
CA PRO A 138 17.31 -7.73 -2.38
C PRO A 138 17.06 -7.63 -3.88
N ILE A 139 16.10 -6.80 -4.30
CA ILE A 139 15.77 -6.66 -5.73
C ILE A 139 16.94 -6.13 -6.57
N GLU A 140 17.81 -5.34 -5.97
CA GLU A 140 19.02 -4.79 -6.59
C GLU A 140 19.97 -5.91 -7.05
N PHE A 141 20.02 -7.04 -6.33
CA PHE A 141 20.79 -8.22 -6.72
C PHE A 141 20.29 -8.77 -8.06
N TYR A 142 18.98 -9.05 -8.15
CA TYR A 142 18.34 -9.55 -9.37
C TYR A 142 18.39 -8.56 -10.53
N THR A 143 18.29 -7.26 -10.24
CA THR A 143 18.37 -6.23 -11.29
C THR A 143 19.79 -6.12 -11.87
N SER A 144 20.82 -6.26 -11.02
CA SER A 144 22.21 -6.12 -11.44
C SER A 144 22.74 -7.35 -12.17
N LEU A 145 22.21 -8.54 -11.85
CA LEU A 145 22.64 -9.82 -12.41
C LEU A 145 21.56 -10.47 -13.28
N TRP A 146 20.64 -9.68 -13.83
CA TRP A 146 19.47 -10.19 -14.56
C TRP A 146 19.85 -11.08 -15.75
N ASP A 147 20.88 -10.69 -16.51
CA ASP A 147 21.29 -11.42 -17.71
C ASP A 147 21.85 -12.81 -17.37
N LEU A 148 22.35 -12.99 -16.15
CA LEU A 148 22.80 -14.28 -15.63
C LEU A 148 21.64 -15.07 -15.02
N LEU A 149 20.84 -14.46 -14.13
CA LEU A 149 19.84 -15.15 -13.31
C LEU A 149 18.50 -15.37 -14.03
N GLY A 150 18.16 -14.52 -15.00
CA GLY A 150 16.86 -14.53 -15.67
C GLY A 150 16.54 -15.85 -16.37
N PRO A 151 17.46 -16.43 -17.18
CA PRO A 151 17.29 -17.73 -17.79
C PRO A 151 17.09 -18.86 -16.77
N ASP A 152 17.94 -18.93 -15.74
CA ASP A 152 17.86 -19.95 -14.68
C ASP A 152 16.53 -19.87 -13.91
N LEU A 153 16.03 -18.66 -13.64
CA LEU A 153 14.72 -18.47 -13.00
C LEU A 153 13.57 -18.92 -13.89
N LEU A 154 13.66 -18.73 -15.20
CA LEU A 154 12.62 -19.20 -16.12
C LEU A 154 12.57 -20.73 -16.13
N GLU A 155 13.73 -21.38 -16.27
CA GLU A 155 13.85 -22.84 -16.22
C GLU A 155 13.30 -23.39 -14.91
N LEU A 156 13.66 -22.77 -13.77
CA LEU A 156 13.14 -23.12 -12.46
C LEU A 156 11.61 -23.08 -12.40
N TYR A 157 10.97 -22.03 -12.93
CA TYR A 157 9.52 -21.91 -12.90
C TYR A 157 8.82 -22.87 -13.87
N GLU A 158 9.48 -23.28 -14.95
CA GLU A 158 8.98 -24.31 -15.86
C GLU A 158 9.08 -25.69 -15.21
N GLU A 159 10.19 -26.01 -14.55
CA GLU A 159 10.35 -27.25 -13.78
C GLU A 159 9.32 -27.34 -12.64
N MET A 160 9.12 -26.25 -11.90
CA MET A 160 8.09 -26.16 -10.86
C MET A 160 6.69 -26.50 -11.40
N GLU A 161 6.40 -26.08 -12.63
CA GLU A 161 5.13 -26.39 -13.26
C GLU A 161 5.01 -27.86 -13.63
N GLN A 162 6.06 -28.44 -14.21
CA GLN A 162 6.12 -29.84 -14.63
C GLN A 162 6.00 -30.78 -13.43
N GLU A 163 6.81 -30.56 -12.41
CA GLU A 163 6.87 -31.38 -11.20
C GLU A 163 5.73 -31.08 -10.21
N ARG A 164 4.97 -30.00 -10.43
CA ARG A 164 3.90 -29.51 -9.54
C ARG A 164 4.38 -29.22 -8.11
N VAL A 165 5.66 -28.88 -7.96
CA VAL A 165 6.31 -28.69 -6.66
C VAL A 165 7.16 -27.43 -6.67
N MET A 166 7.06 -26.64 -5.61
CA MET A 166 7.90 -25.45 -5.39
C MET A 166 9.19 -25.82 -4.63
N PRO A 167 10.37 -25.22 -4.87
CA PRO A 167 11.53 -25.45 -4.03
C PRO A 167 11.32 -25.00 -2.58
N HIS A 168 12.00 -25.64 -1.64
CA HIS A 168 11.83 -25.36 -0.20
C HIS A 168 12.06 -23.88 0.16
N THR A 169 13.07 -23.24 -0.44
CA THR A 169 13.40 -21.83 -0.20
C THR A 169 12.29 -20.87 -0.63
N LEU A 170 11.54 -21.19 -1.69
CA LEU A 170 10.41 -20.36 -2.16
C LEU A 170 9.14 -20.57 -1.31
N ARG A 171 9.06 -21.67 -0.54
CA ARG A 171 7.91 -21.98 0.34
C ARG A 171 7.97 -21.29 1.70
N GLU A 172 9.12 -20.75 2.08
CA GLU A 172 9.36 -20.13 3.38
C GLU A 172 8.96 -18.64 3.38
N GLY A 173 8.15 -18.24 4.37
CA GLY A 173 7.87 -16.85 4.69
C GLY A 173 8.42 -16.43 6.05
N MET A 174 8.85 -15.17 6.17
CA MET A 174 9.32 -14.60 7.43
C MET A 174 8.42 -13.46 7.91
N ILE A 175 7.70 -13.68 9.01
CA ILE A 175 6.75 -12.70 9.54
C ILE A 175 7.45 -11.75 10.52
N ALA A 176 7.50 -10.46 10.18
CA ALA A 176 7.90 -9.40 11.11
C ALA A 176 6.68 -8.78 11.79
N LEU A 177 6.78 -8.46 13.08
CA LEU A 177 5.71 -7.83 13.86
C LEU A 177 5.91 -6.32 13.98
N LEU A 178 4.93 -5.53 13.52
CA LEU A 178 4.90 -4.08 13.68
C LEU A 178 3.80 -3.62 14.62
N TYR A 179 4.15 -2.96 15.72
CA TYR A 179 3.17 -2.43 16.66
C TYR A 179 2.26 -1.37 16.01
N LYS A 180 0.95 -1.47 16.23
CA LYS A 180 -0.06 -0.54 15.66
C LYS A 180 -0.04 0.85 16.30
N HIS A 181 0.76 1.07 17.35
CA HIS A 181 0.73 2.27 18.19
C HIS A 181 -0.67 2.55 18.78
N LYS A 182 -1.41 1.47 19.09
CA LYS A 182 -2.74 1.50 19.68
C LYS A 182 -2.93 0.26 20.55
N GLY A 183 -3.53 0.42 21.74
CA GLY A 183 -3.79 -0.66 22.68
C GLY A 183 -2.56 -1.13 23.45
N GLU A 184 -2.73 -2.12 24.32
CA GLU A 184 -1.65 -2.69 25.12
C GLU A 184 -0.63 -3.46 24.26
N LYS A 185 0.66 -3.28 24.55
CA LYS A 185 1.74 -3.96 23.82
C LYS A 185 1.76 -5.47 24.07
N CYS A 186 1.25 -5.92 25.21
CA CYS A 186 1.18 -7.33 25.57
C CYS A 186 0.06 -8.10 24.87
N ASP A 187 -0.75 -7.46 24.02
CA ASP A 187 -1.75 -8.14 23.20
C ASP A 187 -1.27 -8.20 21.74
N LEU A 188 -1.10 -9.42 21.22
CA LEU A 188 -0.64 -9.67 19.85
C LEU A 188 -1.57 -9.06 18.78
N LYS A 189 -2.87 -8.88 19.09
CA LYS A 189 -3.84 -8.25 18.17
C LYS A 189 -3.45 -6.79 17.86
N ASN A 190 -2.69 -6.15 18.74
CA ASN A 190 -2.18 -4.79 18.55
C ASN A 190 -0.90 -4.73 17.71
N TRP A 191 -0.43 -5.87 17.19
CA TRP A 191 0.68 -5.97 16.27
C TRP A 191 0.17 -6.32 14.85
N ARG A 192 0.89 -5.85 13.84
CA ARG A 192 0.65 -6.18 12.43
C ARG A 192 1.70 -7.19 12.00
N PRO A 193 1.30 -8.40 11.58
CA PRO A 193 2.20 -9.28 10.88
C PRO A 193 2.49 -8.70 9.48
N ILE A 194 3.75 -8.70 9.09
CA ILE A 194 4.20 -8.40 7.73
C ILE A 194 5.11 -9.53 7.28
N SER A 195 4.72 -10.22 6.22
CA SER A 195 5.55 -11.29 5.69
C SER A 195 6.59 -10.77 4.71
N LEU A 196 7.81 -11.22 4.93
CA LEU A 196 8.97 -11.02 4.10
C LEU A 196 9.20 -12.32 3.33
N LEU A 197 8.86 -12.27 2.05
CA LEU A 197 9.10 -13.36 1.10
C LEU A 197 10.38 -13.10 0.30
N ASN A 198 11.00 -14.16 -0.20
CA ASN A 198 12.16 -14.06 -1.08
C ASN A 198 11.77 -13.41 -2.42
N VAL A 199 12.74 -12.76 -3.07
CA VAL A 199 12.46 -11.93 -4.25
C VAL A 199 12.19 -12.80 -5.49
N ASP A 200 12.84 -13.94 -5.61
CA ASP A 200 12.54 -14.99 -6.59
C ASP A 200 11.05 -15.40 -6.57
N TYR A 201 10.47 -15.72 -5.40
CA TYR A 201 9.04 -15.99 -5.27
C TYR A 201 8.20 -14.77 -5.70
N LYS A 202 8.63 -13.56 -5.31
CA LYS A 202 7.91 -12.33 -5.66
C LYS A 202 7.91 -12.09 -7.17
N ILE A 203 8.97 -12.43 -7.90
CA ILE A 203 9.05 -12.32 -9.36
C ILE A 203 7.96 -13.19 -9.99
N LEU A 204 7.90 -14.48 -9.66
CA LEU A 204 6.83 -15.37 -10.13
C LEU A 204 5.45 -14.83 -9.78
N ALA A 205 5.21 -14.51 -8.50
CA ALA A 205 3.94 -13.98 -8.04
C ALA A 205 3.52 -12.71 -8.79
N LYS A 206 4.47 -11.83 -9.09
CA LYS A 206 4.24 -10.59 -9.80
C LYS A 206 3.91 -10.84 -11.27
N THR A 207 4.59 -11.79 -11.91
CA THR A 207 4.28 -12.25 -13.27
C THR A 207 2.84 -12.75 -13.35
N MET A 208 2.43 -13.63 -12.43
CA MET A 208 1.05 -14.14 -12.35
C MET A 208 0.02 -13.02 -12.13
N VAL A 209 0.33 -12.05 -11.26
CA VAL A 209 -0.53 -10.87 -11.03
C VAL A 209 -0.66 -10.01 -12.29
N ASN A 210 0.42 -9.83 -13.06
CA ASN A 210 0.38 -9.04 -14.29
C ASN A 210 -0.50 -9.69 -15.35
N ARG A 211 -0.44 -11.03 -15.48
CA ARG A 211 -1.36 -11.79 -16.34
C ARG A 211 -2.82 -11.64 -15.90
N LEU A 212 -3.10 -11.83 -14.60
CA LEU A 212 -4.45 -11.70 -14.06
C LEU A 212 -5.03 -10.29 -14.24
N LYS A 213 -4.20 -9.25 -14.13
CA LYS A 213 -4.63 -7.86 -14.36
C LYS A 213 -5.17 -7.61 -15.76
N GLY A 214 -4.63 -8.28 -16.77
CA GLY A 214 -5.09 -8.16 -18.16
C GLY A 214 -6.53 -8.64 -18.35
N VAL A 215 -6.98 -9.60 -17.55
CA VAL A 215 -8.31 -10.23 -17.65
C VAL A 215 -9.31 -9.75 -16.60
N MET A 216 -8.82 -9.02 -15.58
CA MET A 216 -9.60 -8.65 -14.40
C MET A 216 -10.90 -7.91 -14.75
N GLY A 217 -10.90 -7.11 -15.82
CA GLY A 217 -12.08 -6.36 -16.28
C GLY A 217 -13.26 -7.24 -16.71
N GLU A 218 -13.02 -8.47 -17.16
CA GLU A 218 -14.07 -9.41 -17.57
C GLU A 218 -14.72 -10.11 -16.37
N MET A 219 -13.93 -10.36 -15.32
CA MET A 219 -14.33 -11.17 -14.17
C MET A 219 -15.13 -10.39 -13.11
N VAL A 220 -14.78 -9.11 -12.89
CA VAL A 220 -15.34 -8.34 -11.77
C VAL A 220 -16.39 -7.34 -12.22
N HIS A 221 -17.46 -7.25 -11.43
CA HIS A 221 -18.51 -6.25 -11.60
C HIS A 221 -17.92 -4.83 -11.63
N PRO A 222 -18.44 -3.89 -12.45
CA PRO A 222 -17.95 -2.50 -12.51
C PRO A 222 -17.82 -1.80 -11.16
N ASP A 223 -18.72 -2.10 -10.22
CA ASP A 223 -18.73 -1.48 -8.88
C ASP A 223 -17.60 -1.98 -7.95
N GLN A 224 -16.94 -3.08 -8.31
CA GLN A 224 -15.78 -3.58 -7.57
C GLN A 224 -14.53 -2.80 -7.98
N THR A 225 -14.15 -1.79 -7.19
CA THR A 225 -13.04 -0.89 -7.54
C THR A 225 -11.69 -1.33 -6.96
N CYS A 226 -11.68 -2.06 -5.85
CA CYS A 226 -10.45 -2.43 -5.16
C CYS A 226 -9.62 -3.43 -5.97
N GLY A 227 -8.35 -3.09 -6.24
CA GLY A 227 -7.39 -3.99 -6.90
C GLY A 227 -7.52 -4.09 -8.42
N VAL A 228 -8.45 -3.35 -9.04
CA VAL A 228 -8.69 -3.39 -10.48
C VAL A 228 -7.99 -2.21 -11.16
N PRO A 229 -7.15 -2.44 -12.19
CA PRO A 229 -6.50 -1.36 -12.94
C PRO A 229 -7.52 -0.36 -13.50
N GLY A 230 -7.21 0.94 -13.39
CA GLY A 230 -8.06 2.02 -13.90
C GLY A 230 -9.23 2.41 -12.99
N ARG A 231 -9.58 1.61 -11.97
CA ARG A 231 -10.63 1.94 -10.99
C ARG A 231 -10.04 2.57 -9.75
N ARG A 232 -10.70 3.59 -9.19
CA ARG A 232 -10.23 4.32 -8.00
C ARG A 232 -11.22 4.17 -6.86
N ILE A 233 -10.71 4.20 -5.63
CA ILE A 233 -11.54 4.24 -4.42
C ILE A 233 -12.48 5.45 -4.40
N ALA A 234 -12.06 6.56 -5.02
CA ALA A 234 -12.87 7.76 -5.21
C ALA A 234 -14.18 7.48 -5.97
N ASP A 235 -14.15 6.56 -6.93
CA ASP A 235 -15.30 6.26 -7.78
C ASP A 235 -16.40 5.55 -6.95
N SER A 236 -16.03 4.60 -6.08
CA SER A 236 -16.96 3.98 -5.12
C SER A 236 -17.50 4.97 -4.09
N LEU A 237 -16.66 5.89 -3.60
CA LEU A 237 -17.10 6.92 -2.66
C LEU A 237 -18.10 7.88 -3.30
N ALA A 238 -17.88 8.26 -4.56
CA ALA A 238 -18.79 9.08 -5.33
C ALA A 238 -20.13 8.35 -5.57
N LEU A 239 -20.09 7.07 -5.95
CA LEU A 239 -21.30 6.25 -6.14
C LEU A 239 -22.16 6.19 -4.87
N ILE A 240 -21.55 5.90 -3.72
CA ILE A 240 -22.27 5.85 -2.43
C ILE A 240 -22.88 7.22 -2.10
N ARG A 241 -22.10 8.30 -2.23
CA ARG A 241 -22.56 9.67 -1.98
C ARG A 241 -23.75 10.02 -2.87
N ASP A 242 -23.65 9.79 -4.17
CA ASP A 242 -24.66 10.16 -5.15
C ASP A 242 -25.94 9.33 -4.97
N THR A 243 -25.79 8.05 -4.57
CA THR A 243 -26.91 7.17 -4.23
C THR A 243 -27.67 7.68 -3.00
N ILE A 244 -26.95 8.05 -1.93
CA ILE A 244 -27.56 8.62 -0.72
C ILE A 244 -28.29 9.93 -1.06
N GLN A 245 -27.70 10.80 -1.88
CA GLN A 245 -28.34 12.04 -2.29
C GLN A 245 -29.62 11.77 -3.09
N TYR A 246 -29.56 10.87 -4.08
CA TYR A 246 -30.71 10.49 -4.89
C TYR A 246 -31.89 9.96 -4.08
N ILE A 247 -31.60 9.08 -3.11
CA ILE A 247 -32.59 8.54 -2.17
C ILE A 247 -33.23 9.66 -1.36
N THR A 248 -32.41 10.59 -0.87
CA THR A 248 -32.86 11.74 -0.06
C THR A 248 -33.77 12.67 -0.87
N ASP A 249 -33.33 13.06 -2.07
CA ASP A 249 -34.05 13.99 -2.94
C ASP A 249 -35.42 13.44 -3.37
N ARG A 250 -35.54 12.12 -3.50
CA ARG A 250 -36.77 11.44 -3.90
C ARG A 250 -37.57 10.86 -2.73
N ASN A 251 -37.14 11.09 -1.50
CA ASN A 251 -37.76 10.55 -0.28
C ASN A 251 -38.00 9.02 -0.36
N ILE A 252 -37.03 8.29 -0.91
CA ILE A 252 -37.10 6.82 -1.04
C ILE A 252 -36.71 6.20 0.31
N ARG A 253 -37.49 5.22 0.78
CA ARG A 253 -37.11 4.42 1.94
C ARG A 253 -36.00 3.44 1.55
N ALA A 254 -34.81 3.63 2.11
CA ALA A 254 -33.66 2.77 1.86
C ALA A 254 -32.86 2.52 3.14
N ALA A 255 -32.07 1.45 3.15
CA ALA A 255 -31.12 1.13 4.21
C ALA A 255 -29.72 0.94 3.62
N LEU A 256 -28.70 1.45 4.30
CA LEU A 256 -27.29 1.21 3.96
C LEU A 256 -26.79 0.03 4.81
N VAL A 257 -26.37 -1.05 4.14
CA VAL A 257 -25.79 -2.22 4.80
C VAL A 257 -24.27 -2.16 4.66
N CYS A 258 -23.58 -1.95 5.79
CA CYS A 258 -22.12 -1.97 5.85
C CYS A 258 -21.65 -3.32 6.38
N LEU A 259 -21.11 -4.16 5.50
CA LEU A 259 -20.55 -5.46 5.87
C LEU A 259 -19.03 -5.36 5.94
N ASP A 260 -18.45 -5.93 6.98
CA ASP A 260 -17.00 -6.11 7.12
C ASP A 260 -16.70 -7.57 7.43
N GLN A 261 -15.67 -8.12 6.80
CA GLN A 261 -15.26 -9.50 7.01
C GLN A 261 -14.06 -9.52 7.96
N GLU A 262 -14.26 -10.10 9.14
CA GLU A 262 -13.19 -10.22 10.12
C GLU A 262 -12.03 -11.06 9.54
N LYS A 263 -10.85 -10.45 9.46
CA LYS A 263 -9.62 -11.11 8.99
C LYS A 263 -9.83 -11.86 7.67
N ALA A 264 -10.55 -11.24 6.74
CA ALA A 264 -10.92 -11.84 5.46
C ALA A 264 -9.74 -12.53 4.76
N PHE A 265 -8.56 -11.92 4.77
CA PHE A 265 -7.37 -12.51 4.16
C PHE A 265 -6.80 -13.69 4.95
N ASP A 266 -6.84 -13.70 6.27
CA ASP A 266 -6.25 -14.77 7.11
C ASP A 266 -7.18 -16.01 7.21
N CYS A 267 -8.42 -15.89 6.77
CA CYS A 267 -9.46 -16.92 6.93
C CYS A 267 -9.86 -17.64 5.64
N VAL A 268 -9.34 -17.23 4.48
CA VAL A 268 -9.73 -17.84 3.19
C VAL A 268 -9.09 -19.21 3.02
N SER A 269 -9.90 -20.23 2.76
CA SER A 269 -9.42 -21.57 2.39
C SER A 269 -8.70 -21.56 1.03
N HIS A 270 -7.55 -22.23 0.96
CA HIS A 270 -6.81 -22.40 -0.31
C HIS A 270 -7.59 -23.24 -1.32
N GLU A 271 -8.30 -24.27 -0.85
CA GLU A 271 -9.20 -25.08 -1.68
C GLU A 271 -10.31 -24.20 -2.29
N PHE A 272 -10.89 -23.31 -1.49
CA PHE A 272 -11.91 -22.39 -1.99
C PHE A 272 -11.36 -21.43 -3.05
N ILE A 273 -10.13 -20.93 -2.89
CA ILE A 273 -9.46 -20.13 -3.93
C ILE A 273 -9.34 -20.94 -5.23
N GLU A 274 -8.87 -22.18 -5.15
CA GLU A 274 -8.72 -23.06 -6.32
C GLU A 274 -10.06 -23.25 -7.05
N ARG A 275 -11.12 -23.60 -6.32
CA ARG A 275 -12.47 -23.79 -6.90
C ARG A 275 -13.01 -22.51 -7.54
N VAL A 276 -12.77 -21.34 -6.94
CA VAL A 276 -13.17 -20.05 -7.51
C VAL A 276 -12.41 -19.74 -8.82
N LEU A 277 -11.09 -19.95 -8.84
CA LEU A 277 -10.27 -19.71 -10.05
C LEU A 277 -10.69 -20.64 -11.21
N GLN A 278 -10.98 -21.90 -10.89
CA GLN A 278 -11.54 -22.87 -11.84
C GLN A 278 -12.94 -22.46 -12.32
N GLY A 279 -13.81 -21.99 -11.41
CA GLY A 279 -15.15 -21.50 -11.73
C GLY A 279 -15.15 -20.33 -12.73
N PHE A 280 -14.18 -19.41 -12.59
CA PHE A 280 -13.97 -18.32 -13.54
C PHE A 280 -13.38 -18.78 -14.89
N GLY A 281 -12.84 -20.00 -14.97
CA GLY A 281 -12.30 -20.57 -16.22
C GLY A 281 -10.93 -20.01 -16.62
N LEU A 282 -10.09 -19.61 -15.65
CA LEU A 282 -8.80 -18.94 -15.88
C LEU A 282 -7.73 -19.78 -16.59
N GLY A 283 -8.02 -21.05 -16.85
CA GLY A 283 -7.10 -21.97 -17.50
C GLY A 283 -6.29 -22.78 -16.49
N GLU A 284 -6.02 -24.03 -16.86
CA GLU A 284 -5.42 -25.02 -15.98
C GLU A 284 -4.00 -24.63 -15.55
N ARG A 285 -3.17 -24.14 -16.48
CA ARG A 285 -1.77 -23.77 -16.20
C ARG A 285 -1.69 -22.63 -15.19
N PHE A 286 -2.52 -21.61 -15.36
CA PHE A 286 -2.60 -20.50 -14.40
C PHE A 286 -3.05 -20.97 -13.02
N CYS A 287 -4.12 -21.77 -12.95
CA CYS A 287 -4.61 -22.35 -11.70
C CYS A 287 -3.56 -23.22 -11.02
N ASN A 288 -2.80 -24.01 -11.77
CA ASN A 288 -1.75 -24.87 -11.25
C ASN A 288 -0.60 -24.07 -10.63
N TYR A 289 -0.12 -23.01 -11.28
CA TYR A 289 0.86 -22.11 -10.66
C TYR A 289 0.36 -21.54 -9.34
N VAL A 290 -0.89 -21.06 -9.30
CA VAL A 290 -1.47 -20.54 -8.05
C VAL A 290 -1.54 -21.64 -6.99
N LYS A 291 -1.96 -22.85 -7.35
CA LYS A 291 -2.01 -24.01 -6.44
C LYS A 291 -0.63 -24.34 -5.86
N ILE A 292 0.38 -24.43 -6.71
CA ILE A 292 1.78 -24.69 -6.31
C ILE A 292 2.24 -23.62 -5.30
N MET A 293 1.90 -22.35 -5.53
CA MET A 293 2.26 -21.24 -4.65
C MET A 293 1.59 -21.26 -3.26
N TYR A 294 0.53 -22.06 -3.06
CA TYR A 294 -0.12 -22.25 -1.76
C TYR A 294 0.14 -23.64 -1.16
N THR A 295 0.81 -24.54 -1.88
CA THR A 295 0.99 -25.93 -1.46
C THR A 295 2.23 -26.08 -0.58
N HIS A 296 2.05 -26.66 0.62
CA HIS A 296 3.13 -26.91 1.60
C HIS A 296 3.97 -25.68 1.97
N ILE A 297 3.37 -24.49 1.98
CA ILE A 297 4.01 -23.27 2.46
C ILE A 297 4.05 -23.24 3.99
N PHE A 298 5.08 -22.60 4.53
CA PHE A 298 5.28 -22.45 5.97
C PHE A 298 5.89 -21.09 6.29
N SER A 299 5.76 -20.66 7.54
CA SER A 299 6.36 -19.41 7.98
C SER A 299 6.89 -19.52 9.39
N SER A 300 7.82 -18.63 9.71
CA SER A 300 8.27 -18.37 11.07
C SER A 300 8.07 -16.90 11.39
N VAL A 301 7.98 -16.56 12.67
CA VAL A 301 7.91 -15.16 13.12
C VAL A 301 9.28 -14.70 13.62
N MET A 302 9.65 -13.47 13.28
CA MET A 302 10.81 -12.77 13.80
C MET A 302 10.40 -11.95 15.02
N VAL A 303 10.82 -12.38 16.20
CA VAL A 303 10.54 -11.73 17.49
C VAL A 303 11.83 -11.17 18.07
N ASN A 304 11.97 -9.84 18.08
CA ASN A 304 13.14 -9.13 18.63
C ASN A 304 14.49 -9.67 18.08
N GLY A 305 14.53 -10.05 16.80
CA GLY A 305 15.72 -10.61 16.16
C GLY A 305 15.87 -12.14 16.27
N TRP A 306 14.95 -12.82 16.94
CA TRP A 306 14.94 -14.27 17.09
C TRP A 306 13.83 -14.90 16.25
N LYS A 307 14.19 -15.89 15.43
CA LYS A 307 13.25 -16.67 14.62
C LYS A 307 12.52 -17.68 15.50
N THR A 308 11.19 -17.80 15.36
CA THR A 308 10.41 -18.88 15.98
C THR A 308 10.52 -20.18 15.21
N ASP A 309 10.02 -21.27 15.78
CA ASP A 309 9.85 -22.51 15.03
C ASP A 309 8.86 -22.30 13.86
N PRO A 310 9.08 -22.98 12.73
CA PRO A 310 8.19 -22.86 11.58
C PRO A 310 6.84 -23.53 11.84
N PHE A 311 5.78 -22.93 11.31
CA PHE A 311 4.43 -23.49 11.30
C PHE A 311 3.87 -23.48 9.86
N PRO A 312 3.04 -24.48 9.50
CA PRO A 312 2.42 -24.53 8.17
C PRO A 312 1.35 -23.45 8.01
N ILE A 313 1.19 -22.93 6.80
CA ILE A 313 0.08 -22.04 6.45
C ILE A 313 -0.94 -22.84 5.63
N ARG A 314 -2.10 -23.15 6.24
CA ARG A 314 -3.17 -23.95 5.62
C ARG A 314 -4.40 -23.14 5.23
N THR A 315 -4.60 -21.99 5.87
CA THR A 315 -5.60 -21.01 5.45
C THR A 315 -5.05 -19.62 5.44
N GLY A 316 -5.78 -18.76 4.75
CA GLY A 316 -5.46 -17.37 4.57
C GLY A 316 -4.40 -17.15 3.50
N LYS A 317 -4.34 -15.91 3.03
CA LYS A 317 -3.23 -15.40 2.25
C LYS A 317 -2.14 -14.95 3.19
N ASP A 318 -0.90 -15.08 2.73
CA ASP A 318 0.23 -14.32 3.26
C ASP A 318 -0.15 -12.82 3.39
N PRO A 319 -0.08 -12.20 4.59
CA PRO A 319 -0.80 -10.98 4.94
C PRO A 319 -0.48 -9.80 4.02
N ARG A 320 -1.46 -9.43 3.18
CA ARG A 320 -1.39 -8.30 2.25
C ARG A 320 -2.62 -7.40 2.37
N TYR A 321 -2.34 -6.21 2.93
CA TYR A 321 -3.00 -4.90 2.87
C TYR A 321 -4.54 -4.74 2.87
N LEU A 322 -4.99 -4.16 3.99
CA LEU A 322 -5.89 -3.01 4.25
C LEU A 322 -7.08 -2.65 3.32
N VAL A 323 -8.27 -2.55 3.92
CA VAL A 323 -9.50 -1.91 3.37
C VAL A 323 -10.06 -0.91 4.39
N CYS A 324 -10.71 0.17 3.94
CA CYS A 324 -11.41 1.17 4.77
C CYS A 324 -12.91 1.23 4.43
N GLY A 325 -13.78 1.29 5.44
CA GLY A 325 -15.23 1.39 5.31
C GLY A 325 -15.80 2.83 5.30
N PRO A 326 -17.07 3.03 4.88
CA PRO A 326 -17.69 4.34 4.73
C PRO A 326 -18.66 4.68 5.89
N GLY A 327 -18.46 5.82 6.53
CA GLY A 327 -19.38 6.29 7.58
C GLY A 327 -18.95 7.59 8.26
N ALA A 328 -18.49 8.60 7.51
CA ALA A 328 -17.95 9.81 8.12
C ALA A 328 -17.73 10.90 7.06
N ALA A 329 -18.59 11.93 6.97
CA ALA A 329 -18.23 13.15 6.24
C ALA A 329 -17.71 14.21 7.23
N ALA A 330 -18.52 14.57 8.24
CA ALA A 330 -18.11 15.49 9.30
C ALA A 330 -17.15 14.85 10.32
N LYS A 331 -17.39 13.59 10.71
CA LYS A 331 -16.42 12.79 11.50
C LYS A 331 -15.10 12.62 10.75
N SER A 332 -15.12 12.50 9.42
CA SER A 332 -13.91 12.30 8.62
C SER A 332 -13.05 13.55 8.58
N TRP A 333 -13.64 14.73 8.34
CA TRP A 333 -12.86 15.97 8.39
C TRP A 333 -12.22 16.19 9.76
N ASN A 334 -12.98 16.01 10.85
CA ASN A 334 -12.45 16.21 12.21
C ASN A 334 -11.33 15.21 12.56
N GLU A 335 -11.50 13.93 12.23
CA GLU A 335 -10.48 12.89 12.43
C GLU A 335 -9.20 13.17 11.61
N ARG A 336 -9.35 13.61 10.35
CA ARG A 336 -8.20 13.96 9.51
C ARG A 336 -7.51 15.22 9.98
N LEU A 337 -8.26 16.25 10.40
CA LEU A 337 -7.70 17.44 11.01
C LEU A 337 -6.94 17.12 12.30
N ALA A 338 -7.49 16.27 13.16
CA ALA A 338 -6.81 15.79 14.37
C ALA A 338 -5.49 15.07 14.02
N LYS A 339 -5.51 14.21 13.00
CA LYS A 339 -4.31 13.50 12.51
C LYS A 339 -3.26 14.46 11.94
N VAL A 340 -3.67 15.45 11.15
CA VAL A 340 -2.76 16.50 10.64
C VAL A 340 -2.20 17.32 11.80
N LYS A 341 -3.02 17.71 12.78
CA LYS A 341 -2.59 18.46 13.96
C LYS A 341 -1.54 17.69 14.76
N GLN A 342 -1.76 16.39 14.98
CA GLN A 342 -0.82 15.52 15.66
C GLN A 342 0.52 15.44 14.91
N LYS A 343 0.47 15.20 13.59
CA LYS A 343 1.68 15.18 12.73
C LYS A 343 2.44 16.50 12.81
N LEU A 344 1.75 17.63 12.60
CA LEU A 344 2.36 18.97 12.67
C LEU A 344 2.91 19.27 14.07
N GLY A 345 2.30 18.76 15.13
CA GLY A 345 2.82 18.83 16.49
C GLY A 345 4.19 18.13 16.60
N PHE A 346 4.30 16.89 16.11
CA PHE A 346 5.59 16.18 16.08
C PHE A 346 6.65 16.92 15.24
N TRP A 347 6.24 17.53 14.13
CA TRP A 347 7.15 18.32 13.28
C TRP A 347 7.55 19.65 13.93
N SER A 348 6.69 20.24 14.76
CA SER A 348 6.96 21.50 15.48
C SER A 348 8.03 21.36 16.57
N LEU A 349 8.30 20.13 17.04
CA LEU A 349 9.40 19.85 17.98
C LEU A 349 10.79 20.00 17.33
N ARG A 350 10.85 20.22 16.02
CA ARG A 350 12.10 20.30 15.24
C ARG A 350 12.32 21.72 14.73
N HIS A 351 13.57 22.14 14.70
CA HIS A 351 13.98 23.38 14.05
C HIS A 351 13.99 23.20 12.54
N LEU A 352 12.89 23.57 11.89
CA LEU A 352 12.74 23.53 10.43
C LEU A 352 12.79 24.94 9.82
N SER A 353 13.51 25.07 8.71
CA SER A 353 13.41 26.22 7.82
C SER A 353 11.98 26.37 7.27
N ILE A 354 11.61 27.58 6.80
CA ILE A 354 10.27 27.80 6.19
C ILE A 354 10.07 26.87 4.98
N GLU A 355 11.14 26.55 4.26
CA GLU A 355 11.13 25.63 3.12
C GLU A 355 10.90 24.18 3.56
N GLY A 356 11.60 23.74 4.62
CA GLY A 356 11.34 22.44 5.25
C GLY A 356 9.90 22.30 5.73
N LYS A 357 9.32 23.36 6.31
CA LYS A 357 7.91 23.38 6.72
C LYS A 357 6.95 23.33 5.53
N ALA A 358 7.24 24.05 4.45
CA ALA A 358 6.46 23.98 3.22
C ALA A 358 6.49 22.55 2.63
N LEU A 359 7.63 21.88 2.69
CA LEU A 359 7.81 20.49 2.25
C LEU A 359 7.00 19.50 3.10
N VAL A 360 7.01 19.66 4.43
CA VAL A 360 6.19 18.85 5.36
C VAL A 360 4.70 19.03 5.06
N LEU A 361 4.26 20.27 4.87
CA LEU A 361 2.86 20.55 4.54
C LEU A 361 2.44 19.90 3.22
N ARG A 362 3.30 19.96 2.21
CA ARG A 362 3.04 19.39 0.88
C ARG A 362 3.03 17.86 0.86
N ASN A 363 3.97 17.23 1.55
CA ASN A 363 4.22 15.79 1.41
C ASN A 363 3.61 14.94 2.54
N ASP A 364 3.37 15.52 3.72
CA ASP A 364 2.89 14.78 4.89
C ASP A 364 1.47 15.16 5.32
N SER A 365 1.10 16.44 5.19
CA SER A 365 -0.21 16.97 5.63
C SER A 365 -1.25 16.99 4.51
N LEU A 366 -0.91 17.57 3.35
CA LEU A 366 -1.82 17.69 2.20
C LEU A 366 -2.41 16.33 1.75
N PRO A 367 -1.63 15.23 1.61
CA PRO A 367 -2.19 13.95 1.18
C PRO A 367 -3.24 13.37 2.14
N VAL A 368 -3.13 13.66 3.45
CA VAL A 368 -4.10 13.20 4.46
C VAL A 368 -5.47 13.85 4.25
N LEU A 369 -5.48 15.11 3.81
CA LEU A 369 -6.70 15.88 3.54
C LEU A 369 -7.24 15.64 2.13
N GLN A 370 -6.35 15.50 1.14
CA GLN A 370 -6.70 15.28 -0.26
C GLN A 370 -7.59 14.05 -0.46
N TYR A 371 -7.38 12.99 0.33
CA TYR A 371 -8.21 11.79 0.26
C TYR A 371 -9.71 12.09 0.49
N VAL A 372 -10.04 12.92 1.49
CA VAL A 372 -11.45 13.25 1.81
C VAL A 372 -12.05 14.15 0.75
N THR A 373 -11.24 15.03 0.14
CA THR A 373 -11.69 15.92 -0.93
C THR A 373 -12.05 15.23 -2.23
N GLN A 374 -11.73 13.95 -2.40
CA GLN A 374 -12.19 13.21 -3.56
C GLN A 374 -13.69 12.90 -3.48
N ALA A 375 -14.25 12.81 -2.27
CA ALA A 375 -15.64 12.49 -2.04
C ALA A 375 -16.47 13.71 -1.63
N TRP A 376 -15.90 14.59 -0.80
CA TRP A 376 -16.64 15.68 -0.16
C TRP A 376 -16.04 17.06 -0.46
N PRO A 377 -16.86 18.08 -0.74
CA PRO A 377 -16.37 19.44 -0.93
C PRO A 377 -15.73 19.97 0.37
N LEU A 378 -14.75 20.86 0.20
CA LEU A 378 -14.09 21.50 1.33
C LEU A 378 -15.01 22.56 1.96
N LEU A 379 -15.51 22.27 3.16
CA LEU A 379 -16.35 23.20 3.93
C LEU A 379 -15.57 24.45 4.38
N ALA A 380 -16.24 25.60 4.48
CA ALA A 380 -15.61 26.88 4.81
C ALA A 380 -14.99 26.90 6.23
N ASN A 381 -15.62 26.25 7.21
CA ASN A 381 -15.07 26.08 8.56
C ASN A 381 -13.81 25.20 8.56
N VAL A 382 -13.80 24.11 7.78
CA VAL A 382 -12.63 23.23 7.61
C VAL A 382 -11.49 23.98 6.93
N ALA A 383 -11.77 24.73 5.86
CA ALA A 383 -10.77 25.56 5.19
C ALA A 383 -10.11 26.56 6.15
N ARG A 384 -10.89 27.22 7.01
CA ARG A 384 -10.39 28.11 8.07
C ARG A 384 -9.51 27.37 9.08
N ALA A 385 -9.94 26.18 9.53
CA ALA A 385 -9.17 25.37 10.46
C ALA A 385 -7.82 24.92 9.87
N VAL A 386 -7.81 24.42 8.62
CA VAL A 386 -6.59 24.05 7.90
C VAL A 386 -5.64 25.24 7.79
N ASN A 387 -6.14 26.39 7.36
CA ASN A 387 -5.33 27.61 7.27
C ASN A 387 -4.74 28.00 8.62
N SER A 388 -5.54 27.97 9.69
CA SER A 388 -5.05 28.26 11.04
C SER A 388 -3.89 27.32 11.43
N MET A 389 -4.06 26.01 11.20
CA MET A 389 -3.02 25.01 11.49
C MET A 389 -1.74 25.20 10.68
N VAL A 390 -1.87 25.50 9.37
CA VAL A 390 -0.75 25.77 8.46
C VAL A 390 0.07 26.95 8.96
N PHE A 391 -0.56 28.08 9.23
CA PHE A 391 0.15 29.30 9.60
C PHE A 391 0.69 29.24 11.03
N HIS A 392 -0.06 28.61 11.96
CA HIS A 392 0.44 28.29 13.29
C HIS A 392 1.73 27.44 13.23
N PHE A 393 1.77 26.43 12.36
CA PHE A 393 2.95 25.60 12.14
C PHE A 393 4.10 26.38 11.49
N VAL A 394 3.84 27.14 10.43
CA VAL A 394 4.86 27.93 9.71
C VAL A 394 5.54 28.93 10.64
N TRP A 395 4.78 29.62 11.49
CA TRP A 395 5.30 30.68 12.35
C TRP A 395 5.59 30.26 13.80
N HIS A 396 5.35 29.01 14.17
CA HIS A 396 5.44 28.55 15.58
C HIS A 396 4.62 29.44 16.52
N SER A 397 3.36 29.68 16.16
CA SER A 397 2.45 30.55 16.93
C SER A 397 2.89 32.02 17.07
N LYS A 398 3.94 32.45 16.34
CA LYS A 398 4.35 33.86 16.26
C LYS A 398 3.51 34.61 15.22
N MET A 399 3.52 35.93 15.30
CA MET A 399 2.82 36.79 14.34
C MET A 399 3.27 36.51 12.89
N ASP A 400 2.31 36.43 11.97
CA ASP A 400 2.56 36.27 10.54
C ASP A 400 3.44 37.42 10.03
N ARG A 401 4.71 37.12 9.68
CA ARG A 401 5.67 38.16 9.22
C ARG A 401 5.47 38.56 7.76
N VAL A 402 4.74 37.75 7.00
CA VAL A 402 4.56 37.91 5.55
C VAL A 402 3.09 37.65 5.22
N LYS A 403 2.52 38.46 4.32
CA LYS A 403 1.14 38.29 3.83
C LYS A 403 0.95 36.88 3.25
N LYS A 404 -0.17 36.23 3.59
CA LYS A 404 -0.50 34.86 3.15
C LYS A 404 -0.42 34.68 1.62
N THR A 405 -0.91 35.66 0.86
CA THR A 405 -0.85 35.68 -0.60
C THR A 405 0.57 35.65 -1.17
N VAL A 406 1.55 36.20 -0.45
CA VAL A 406 2.97 36.18 -0.84
C VAL A 406 3.62 34.85 -0.46
N MET A 407 3.21 34.24 0.66
CA MET A 407 3.73 32.95 1.12
C MET A 407 3.49 31.81 0.11
N HIS A 408 2.37 31.87 -0.60
CA HIS A 408 2.00 30.86 -1.61
C HIS A 408 2.74 31.00 -2.93
N LYS A 409 3.33 32.17 -3.23
CA LYS A 409 4.10 32.37 -4.47
C LYS A 409 5.35 31.51 -4.48
N GLU A 410 5.80 31.17 -5.69
CA GLU A 410 7.08 30.51 -5.91
C GLU A 410 8.25 31.35 -5.39
N GLN A 411 9.34 30.69 -4.98
CA GLN A 411 10.56 31.36 -4.52
C GLN A 411 11.12 32.33 -5.56
N ARG A 412 11.06 31.96 -6.85
CA ARG A 412 11.48 32.81 -7.99
C ARG A 412 10.72 34.14 -8.08
N LYS A 413 9.49 34.19 -7.55
CA LYS A 413 8.60 35.36 -7.53
C LYS A 413 8.60 36.06 -6.17
N GLY A 414 9.61 35.82 -5.33
CA GLY A 414 9.74 36.40 -3.99
C GLY A 414 8.86 35.75 -2.91
N GLY A 415 8.22 34.63 -3.21
CA GLY A 415 7.41 33.88 -2.23
C GLY A 415 8.19 32.82 -1.46
N LYS A 416 7.46 32.02 -0.66
CA LYS A 416 8.03 30.94 0.16
C LYS A 416 7.54 29.54 -0.23
N ALA A 417 6.81 29.43 -1.35
CA ALA A 417 6.27 28.17 -1.89
C ALA A 417 5.48 27.31 -0.88
N VAL A 418 4.88 27.95 0.14
CA VAL A 418 4.00 27.28 1.11
C VAL A 418 2.71 26.89 0.39
N PRO A 419 2.28 25.61 0.42
CA PRO A 419 1.10 25.19 -0.31
C PRO A 419 -0.16 25.91 0.21
N ASP A 420 -0.94 26.48 -0.70
CA ASP A 420 -2.32 26.90 -0.40
C ASP A 420 -3.21 25.66 -0.36
N ILE A 421 -3.20 24.98 0.79
CA ILE A 421 -3.90 23.70 0.96
C ILE A 421 -5.39 23.84 0.60
N PRO A 422 -6.16 24.82 1.12
CA PRO A 422 -7.57 24.95 0.74
C PRO A 422 -7.82 25.11 -0.76
N THR A 423 -7.03 25.93 -1.46
CA THR A 423 -7.20 26.11 -2.91
C THR A 423 -6.87 24.82 -3.66
N ILE A 424 -5.78 24.14 -3.29
CA ILE A 424 -5.40 22.84 -3.86
C ILE A 424 -6.51 21.81 -3.66
N LEU A 425 -7.05 21.72 -2.44
CA LEU A 425 -8.14 20.81 -2.07
C LEU A 425 -9.44 21.06 -2.85
N ARG A 426 -9.80 22.34 -3.06
CA ARG A 426 -10.94 22.71 -3.91
C ARG A 426 -10.70 22.30 -5.36
N ALA A 427 -9.53 22.62 -5.91
CA ALA A 427 -9.17 22.22 -7.27
C ALA A 427 -9.24 20.70 -7.47
N PHE A 428 -8.75 19.91 -6.49
CA PHE A 428 -8.85 18.45 -6.55
C PHE A 428 -10.29 17.95 -6.57
N PHE A 429 -11.18 18.50 -5.73
CA PHE A 429 -12.61 18.14 -5.75
C PHE A 429 -13.26 18.47 -7.09
N VAL A 430 -12.96 19.65 -7.66
CA VAL A 430 -13.43 20.07 -8.99
C VAL A 430 -12.95 19.10 -10.05
N CYS A 431 -11.64 18.84 -10.16
CA CYS A 431 -11.08 17.93 -11.15
C CYS A 431 -11.67 16.52 -11.03
N GLY A 432 -11.85 16.01 -9.81
CA GLY A 432 -12.49 14.71 -9.58
C GLY A 432 -13.94 14.69 -10.08
N SER A 433 -14.71 15.73 -9.75
CA SER A 433 -16.12 15.85 -10.16
C SER A 433 -16.28 16.02 -11.66
N VAL A 434 -15.44 16.84 -12.30
CA VAL A 434 -15.40 17.02 -13.77
C VAL A 434 -15.03 15.71 -14.46
N GLY A 435 -14.00 15.00 -13.96
CA GLY A 435 -13.56 13.74 -14.54
C GLY A 435 -14.66 12.67 -14.54
N ILE A 436 -15.43 12.57 -13.45
CA ILE A 436 -16.58 11.66 -13.37
C ILE A 436 -17.70 12.09 -14.33
N THR A 437 -17.91 13.40 -14.48
CA THR A 437 -18.99 13.97 -15.32
C THR A 437 -18.69 13.85 -16.81
N LEU A 438 -17.43 14.02 -17.24
CA LEU A 438 -17.04 13.92 -18.65
C LEU A 438 -16.89 12.48 -19.14
N LEU A 439 -16.61 11.52 -18.25
CA LEU A 439 -16.51 10.09 -18.60
C LEU A 439 -17.87 9.39 -18.68
N ASN A 440 -18.93 9.99 -18.15
CA ASN A 440 -20.30 9.52 -18.31
C ASN A 440 -20.97 10.31 -19.44
N GLU A 441 -21.16 9.70 -20.61
CA GLU A 441 -21.82 10.31 -21.78
C GLU A 441 -23.29 10.73 -21.51
N ASN A 442 -23.85 10.34 -20.37
CA ASN A 442 -25.24 10.56 -20.01
C ASN A 442 -25.42 11.85 -19.17
N LYS A 443 -25.89 12.91 -19.82
CA LYS A 443 -26.06 14.28 -19.26
C LYS A 443 -27.10 14.40 -18.14
N ASP A 444 -27.87 13.35 -17.86
CA ASP A 444 -28.89 13.29 -16.79
C ASP A 444 -28.38 12.73 -15.45
N HIS A 445 -27.08 12.43 -15.33
CA HIS A 445 -26.50 11.88 -14.11
C HIS A 445 -26.50 12.90 -12.96
N SER A 446 -26.77 12.44 -11.72
CA SER A 446 -26.78 13.26 -10.49
C SER A 446 -25.48 14.05 -10.26
N ALA A 447 -24.34 13.50 -10.70
CA ALA A 447 -23.05 14.18 -10.73
C ALA A 447 -23.05 15.51 -11.52
N TYR A 448 -23.80 15.60 -12.62
CA TYR A 448 -23.96 16.85 -13.39
C TYR A 448 -24.74 17.90 -12.59
N ARG A 449 -25.74 17.47 -11.80
CA ARG A 449 -26.50 18.37 -10.90
C ARG A 449 -25.63 18.88 -9.76
N VAL A 450 -24.76 18.04 -9.18
CA VAL A 450 -23.77 18.46 -8.16
C VAL A 450 -22.77 19.46 -8.74
N PHE A 451 -22.31 19.24 -9.98
CA PHE A 451 -21.46 20.18 -10.69
C PHE A 451 -22.14 21.56 -10.87
N ARG A 452 -23.42 21.56 -11.26
CA ARG A 452 -24.22 22.78 -11.43
C ARG A 452 -24.53 23.49 -10.10
N PHE A 453 -24.75 22.74 -9.01
CA PHE A 453 -25.17 23.30 -7.71
C PHE A 453 -24.01 23.86 -6.86
N PHE A 454 -22.80 23.29 -6.99
CA PHE A 454 -21.66 23.68 -6.14
C PHE A 454 -20.61 24.57 -6.82
N LEU A 455 -20.59 24.67 -8.15
CA LEU A 455 -19.49 25.34 -8.88
C LEU A 455 -19.91 26.44 -9.86
N LEU A 456 -21.20 26.54 -10.20
CA LEU A 456 -21.72 27.74 -10.86
C LEU A 456 -22.34 28.64 -9.78
N PRO A 457 -21.78 29.83 -9.51
CA PRO A 457 -22.54 30.82 -8.78
C PRO A 457 -23.75 31.17 -9.64
N VAL A 458 -24.95 31.12 -9.07
CA VAL A 458 -26.08 31.87 -9.63
C VAL A 458 -25.79 33.35 -9.46
#